data_AF-A0A7R9WW84-F1
#
_entry.id   AF-A0A7R9WW84-F1
#
_cell.length_a   1.000
_cell.length_b   1.000
_cell.length_c   1.000
_cell.angle_alpha   90.00
_cell.angle_beta   90.00
_cell.angle_gamma   90.00
#
_symmetry.space_group_name_H-M   'P 1'
#
loop_
_entity.id
_entity.type
_entity.pdbx_description
1 polymer ?
#
loop_
_entity_poly.entity_id
_entity_poly.type
_entity_poly.pdbx_seq_one_letter_code
_entity_poly.pdbx_strand_id
1 'polypeptide(L)'
;IKRGTSYYHDAIRVGEDLYDEFYAAEGWTPNCLDFMQHLSNRYFNRGMFLLTIKDDHDQPDKIMELGNRDLQISRDMDVEIVDQGIETGWGSLKREEKLFNVYLVRIRGYLLLLEMGFPDDGQAMEHLKEIQELYESEKRKLLQPRGTSELFAEVGSTGRLQQVEAEHAKYFLIKGELEKSASIAIRMLFEDEFIFVDAQLQVMKTLQLYTEQTTALGGEYARIRLGRKLEELNEALCYEIQSERVLQSSDSMTILSSLEHNQVAGMMGTSGARLSSGDHSLRSLQDYRKYDARNSQGNSTHSTVGLNASLHGGVDGGGGISNSTKSNKRWSISERSGQFVTMERF
;
A
#
# COMPACT_ATOMS: atom_id res chain seq x y z
N ILE A 1 24.80 -6.80 4.86
CA ILE A 1 24.22 -7.36 6.09
C ILE A 1 24.54 -6.47 7.31
N LYS A 2 25.72 -6.56 7.94
CA LYS A 2 26.05 -5.82 9.18
C LYS A 2 25.71 -4.32 9.18
N ARG A 3 26.06 -3.59 8.11
CA ARG A 3 25.72 -2.16 7.97
C ARG A 3 24.20 -1.92 7.90
N GLY A 4 23.47 -2.71 7.10
CA GLY A 4 22.02 -2.61 6.96
C GLY A 4 21.30 -2.88 8.27
N THR A 5 21.70 -3.92 9.00
CA THR A 5 21.17 -4.25 10.33
C THR A 5 21.38 -3.10 11.32
N SER A 6 22.57 -2.49 11.33
CA SER A 6 22.87 -1.33 12.20
C SER A 6 21.96 -0.14 11.90
N TYR A 7 21.76 0.20 10.62
CA TYR A 7 20.92 1.34 10.24
C TYR A 7 19.48 1.19 10.71
N TYR A 8 18.88 0.01 10.53
CA TYR A 8 17.53 -0.23 11.03
C TYR A 8 17.46 -0.22 12.56
N HIS A 9 18.48 -0.75 13.23
CA HIS A 9 18.55 -0.74 14.69
C HIS A 9 18.62 0.69 15.25
N ASP A 10 19.52 1.50 14.73
CA ASP A 10 19.67 2.90 15.14
C ASP A 10 18.41 3.72 14.84
N ALA A 11 17.80 3.52 13.66
CA ALA A 11 16.58 4.23 13.27
C ALA A 11 15.36 3.86 14.12
N ILE A 12 15.26 2.60 14.55
CA ILE A 12 14.19 2.15 15.46
C ILE A 12 14.42 2.70 16.86
N ARG A 13 15.63 2.57 17.43
CA ARG A 13 15.93 3.10 18.76
C ARG A 13 15.62 4.60 18.86
N VAL A 14 16.13 5.39 17.90
CA VAL A 14 15.84 6.84 17.86
C VAL A 14 14.33 7.09 17.69
N GLY A 15 13.64 6.27 16.90
CA GLY A 15 12.20 6.36 16.74
C GLY A 15 11.41 6.08 18.01
N GLU A 16 11.84 5.11 18.82
CA GLU A 16 11.23 4.78 20.11
C GLU A 16 11.46 5.89 21.14
N ASP A 17 12.69 6.36 21.28
CA ASP A 17 13.03 7.47 22.18
C ASP A 17 12.20 8.72 21.86
N LEU A 18 12.09 9.05 20.57
CA LEU A 18 11.29 10.18 20.11
C LEU A 18 9.78 9.94 20.25
N TYR A 19 9.30 8.70 20.15
CA TYR A 19 7.87 8.39 20.35
C TYR A 19 7.45 8.71 21.79
N ASP A 20 8.24 8.30 22.78
CA ASP A 20 7.94 8.55 24.19
C ASP A 20 7.87 10.06 24.49
N GLU A 21 8.81 10.84 23.96
CA GLU A 21 8.81 12.29 24.07
C GLU A 21 7.60 12.92 23.37
N PHE A 22 7.29 12.46 22.16
CA PHE A 22 6.19 12.99 21.35
C PHE A 22 4.83 12.68 21.99
N TYR A 23 4.63 11.45 22.47
CA TYR A 23 3.42 11.04 23.17
C TYR A 23 3.25 11.78 24.49
N ALA A 24 4.34 11.99 25.25
CA ALA A 24 4.27 12.75 26.49
C ALA A 24 3.87 14.22 26.25
N ALA A 25 4.24 14.78 25.10
CA ALA A 25 3.94 16.17 24.74
C ALA A 25 2.52 16.35 24.15
N GLU A 26 2.11 15.49 23.22
CA GLU A 26 0.87 15.65 22.45
C GLU A 26 -0.26 14.72 22.90
N GLY A 27 0.05 13.57 23.50
CA GLY A 27 -0.89 12.48 23.73
C GLY A 27 -1.33 11.83 22.42
N TRP A 28 -2.54 11.26 22.42
CA TRP A 28 -3.11 10.63 21.22
C TRP A 28 -3.64 11.69 20.24
N THR A 29 -2.74 12.20 19.40
CA THR A 29 -3.07 13.12 18.30
C THR A 29 -2.93 12.44 16.94
N PRO A 30 -3.55 12.99 15.88
CA PRO A 30 -3.29 12.60 14.49
C PRO A 30 -1.80 12.49 14.13
N ASN A 31 -0.99 13.45 14.60
CA ASN A 31 0.44 13.45 14.34
C ASN A 31 1.16 12.33 15.09
N CYS A 32 0.72 12.02 16.32
CA CYS A 32 1.28 10.94 17.11
C CYS A 32 1.00 9.59 16.46
N LEU A 33 -0.22 9.39 15.95
CA LEU A 33 -0.60 8.17 15.25
C LEU A 33 0.13 8.02 13.91
N ASP A 34 0.33 9.12 13.16
CA ASP A 34 1.18 9.10 11.95
C ASP A 34 2.63 8.75 12.29
N PHE A 35 3.18 9.31 13.37
CA PHE A 35 4.53 8.98 13.84
C PHE A 35 4.62 7.50 14.21
N MET A 36 3.64 6.98 14.95
CA MET A 36 3.57 5.58 15.34
C MET A 36 3.48 4.67 14.11
N GLN A 37 2.73 5.06 13.07
CA GLN A 37 2.66 4.32 11.81
C GLN A 37 4.01 4.27 11.10
N HIS A 38 4.79 5.35 11.12
CA HIS A 38 6.16 5.36 10.61
C HIS A 38 7.08 4.42 11.39
N LEU A 39 6.96 4.38 12.71
CA LEU A 39 7.73 3.45 13.55
C LEU A 39 7.32 1.99 13.29
N SER A 40 6.03 1.70 13.18
CA SER A 40 5.52 0.38 12.75
C SER A 40 6.12 -0.03 11.40
N ASN A 41 6.13 0.88 10.41
CA ASN A 41 6.73 0.61 9.10
C ASN A 41 8.24 0.31 9.19
N ARG A 42 8.99 0.95 10.10
CA ARG A 42 10.41 0.63 10.31
C ARG A 42 10.58 -0.77 10.88
N TYR A 43 9.74 -1.14 11.84
CA TYR A 43 9.70 -2.50 12.40
C TYR A 43 9.41 -3.53 11.31
N PHE A 44 8.35 -3.33 10.53
CA PHE A 44 8.02 -4.21 9.41
C PHE A 44 9.18 -4.37 8.43
N ASN A 45 9.78 -3.25 8.01
CA ASN A 45 10.88 -3.25 7.05
C ASN A 45 12.14 -3.94 7.61
N ARG A 46 12.45 -3.75 8.91
CA ARG A 46 13.55 -4.48 9.56
C ARG A 46 13.24 -5.97 9.62
N GLY A 47 12.03 -6.35 10.01
CA GLY A 47 11.58 -7.74 10.03
C GLY A 47 11.76 -8.43 8.67
N MET A 48 11.22 -7.82 7.62
CA MET A 48 11.38 -8.27 6.23
C MET A 48 12.85 -8.39 5.82
N PHE A 49 13.66 -7.38 6.12
CA PHE A 49 15.10 -7.40 5.80
C PHE A 49 15.83 -8.53 6.52
N LEU A 50 15.55 -8.76 7.80
CA LEU A 50 16.19 -9.83 8.58
C LEU A 50 15.81 -11.21 8.06
N LEU A 51 14.53 -11.44 7.79
CA LEU A 51 14.05 -12.74 7.30
C LEU A 51 14.56 -13.05 5.89
N THR A 52 14.72 -12.05 5.03
CA THR A 52 15.21 -12.23 3.65
C THR A 52 16.70 -12.54 3.56
N ILE A 53 17.50 -12.18 4.58
CA ILE A 53 18.96 -12.39 4.61
C ILE A 53 19.42 -13.44 5.64
N LYS A 54 18.48 -14.09 6.34
CA LYS A 54 18.80 -14.95 7.49
C LYS A 54 19.82 -16.03 7.15
N ASP A 55 19.74 -16.60 5.94
CA ASP A 55 20.56 -17.73 5.49
C ASP A 55 22.01 -17.32 5.21
N ASP A 56 22.25 -16.02 5.02
CA ASP A 56 23.59 -15.44 4.84
C ASP A 56 24.21 -14.93 6.17
N HIS A 57 23.54 -15.16 7.30
CA HIS A 57 24.01 -14.70 8.61
C HIS A 57 24.67 -15.83 9.42
N ASP A 58 25.69 -15.48 10.22
CA ASP A 58 26.40 -16.43 11.10
C ASP A 58 25.51 -17.11 12.16
N GLN A 59 24.31 -16.56 12.39
CA GLN A 59 23.34 -16.99 13.41
C GLN A 59 21.91 -16.90 12.83
N PRO A 60 21.54 -17.79 11.89
CA PRO A 60 20.29 -17.68 11.13
C PRO A 60 19.06 -17.73 12.04
N ASP A 61 19.06 -18.61 13.05
CA ASP A 61 17.92 -18.78 13.97
C ASP A 61 17.64 -17.51 14.78
N LYS A 62 18.69 -16.82 15.25
CA LYS A 62 18.52 -15.57 16.02
C LYS A 62 18.03 -14.43 15.15
N ILE A 63 18.48 -14.37 13.89
CA ILE A 63 18.00 -13.36 12.94
C ILE A 63 16.55 -13.63 12.58
N MET A 64 16.17 -14.90 12.42
CA MET A 64 14.79 -15.29 12.19
C MET A 64 13.89 -14.93 13.38
N GLU A 65 14.31 -15.24 14.61
CA GLU A 65 13.59 -14.86 15.82
C GLU A 65 13.39 -13.34 15.92
N LEU A 66 14.46 -12.56 15.69
CA LEU A 66 14.39 -11.11 15.69
C LEU A 66 13.48 -10.57 14.59
N GLY A 67 13.56 -11.14 13.39
CA GLY A 67 12.71 -10.75 12.26
C GLY A 67 11.23 -10.97 12.55
N ASN A 68 10.88 -12.15 13.07
CA ASN A 68 9.51 -12.48 13.46
C ASN A 68 9.01 -11.58 14.60
N ARG A 69 9.86 -11.29 15.59
CA ARG A 69 9.53 -10.33 16.65
C ARG A 69 9.18 -8.95 16.08
N ASP A 70 9.95 -8.46 15.11
CA ASP A 70 9.71 -7.15 14.52
C ASP A 70 8.42 -7.08 13.71
N LEU A 71 8.07 -8.16 12.99
CA LEU A 71 6.78 -8.27 12.30
C LEU A 71 5.63 -8.26 13.31
N GLN A 72 5.76 -8.97 14.43
CA GLN A 72 4.75 -8.95 15.49
C GLN A 72 4.58 -7.56 16.10
N ILE A 73 5.69 -6.86 16.42
CA ILE A 73 5.63 -5.49 16.95
C ILE A 73 4.93 -4.56 15.96
N SER A 74 5.28 -4.63 14.67
CA SER A 74 4.62 -3.82 13.65
C SER A 74 3.11 -4.08 13.59
N ARG A 75 2.69 -5.34 13.66
CA ARG A 75 1.27 -5.70 13.69
C ARG A 75 0.57 -5.15 14.94
N ASP A 76 1.15 -5.34 16.11
CA ASP A 76 0.58 -4.86 17.37
C ASP A 76 0.40 -3.33 17.33
N MET A 77 1.39 -2.63 16.78
CA MET A 77 1.31 -1.18 16.56
C MET A 77 0.23 -0.81 15.55
N ASP A 78 0.10 -1.52 14.42
CA ASP A 78 -0.93 -1.25 13.40
C ASP A 78 -2.35 -1.38 14.00
N VAL A 79 -2.58 -2.38 14.85
CA VAL A 79 -3.86 -2.55 15.58
C VAL A 79 -4.11 -1.38 16.53
N GLU A 80 -3.12 -1.00 17.34
CA GLU A 80 -3.26 0.11 18.30
C GLU A 80 -3.51 1.45 17.59
N ILE A 81 -2.83 1.70 16.46
CA ILE A 81 -3.04 2.89 15.64
C ILE A 81 -4.48 2.95 15.14
N VAL A 82 -5.05 1.83 14.68
CA VAL A 82 -6.44 1.76 14.23
C VAL A 82 -7.41 2.00 15.38
N ASP A 83 -7.20 1.35 16.52
CA ASP A 83 -8.05 1.45 17.70
C ASP A 83 -8.05 2.88 18.26
N GLN A 84 -6.88 3.44 18.54
CA GLN A 84 -6.74 4.81 19.03
C GLN A 84 -7.19 5.84 18.00
N GLY A 85 -7.01 5.55 16.71
CA GLY A 85 -7.55 6.37 15.63
C GLY A 85 -9.07 6.43 15.61
N ILE A 86 -9.77 5.33 15.94
CA ILE A 86 -11.23 5.35 16.09
C ILE A 86 -11.63 6.18 17.31
N GLU A 87 -10.98 5.95 18.46
CA GLU A 87 -11.33 6.60 19.73
C GLU A 87 -11.12 8.13 19.70
N THR A 88 -10.03 8.59 19.11
CA THR A 88 -9.70 10.02 19.00
C THR A 88 -10.50 10.75 17.93
N GLY A 89 -11.36 10.04 17.20
CA GLY A 89 -12.03 10.59 16.03
C GLY A 89 -11.01 11.02 14.97
N TRP A 90 -9.90 10.27 14.84
CA TRP A 90 -8.93 10.42 13.77
C TRP A 90 -9.60 10.04 12.44
N GLY A 91 -10.41 10.98 11.95
CA GLY A 91 -11.04 11.06 10.65
C GLY A 91 -10.28 12.07 9.82
N SER A 92 -8.95 11.92 9.75
CA SER A 92 -8.22 12.60 8.68
C SER A 92 -8.84 12.14 7.37
N LEU A 93 -9.16 13.08 6.47
CA LEU A 93 -9.68 12.79 5.13
C LEU A 93 -8.91 11.63 4.46
N LYS A 94 -7.63 11.45 4.77
CA LYS A 94 -6.75 10.44 4.15
C LYS A 94 -6.54 9.15 4.96
N ARG A 95 -7.32 8.89 6.01
CA ARG A 95 -7.08 7.72 6.87
C ARG A 95 -7.21 6.41 6.10
N GLU A 96 -8.32 6.24 5.40
CA GLU A 96 -8.64 5.02 4.65
C GLU A 96 -7.62 4.75 3.55
N GLU A 97 -7.16 5.80 2.87
CA GLU A 97 -6.06 5.71 1.91
C GLU A 97 -4.76 5.22 2.56
N LYS A 98 -4.37 5.80 3.71
CA LYS A 98 -3.17 5.40 4.43
C LYS A 98 -3.26 3.94 4.89
N LEU A 99 -4.37 3.54 5.51
CA LEU A 99 -4.58 2.16 5.97
C LEU A 99 -4.56 1.17 4.81
N PHE A 100 -5.21 1.50 3.69
CA PHE A 100 -5.16 0.69 2.48
C PHE A 100 -3.71 0.47 2.02
N ASN A 101 -2.92 1.54 1.95
CA ASN A 101 -1.52 1.44 1.53
C ASN A 101 -0.66 0.64 2.53
N VAL A 102 -0.91 0.77 3.85
CA VAL A 102 -0.24 -0.04 4.87
C VAL A 102 -0.56 -1.51 4.65
N TYR A 103 -1.83 -1.90 4.59
CA TYR A 103 -2.22 -3.29 4.36
C TYR A 103 -1.64 -3.85 3.07
N LEU A 104 -1.66 -3.08 1.97
CA LEU A 104 -1.08 -3.52 0.71
C LEU A 104 0.42 -3.80 0.82
N VAL A 105 1.17 -2.96 1.54
CA VAL A 105 2.59 -3.19 1.82
C VAL A 105 2.80 -4.42 2.70
N ARG A 106 1.97 -4.61 3.75
CA ARG A 106 2.03 -5.80 4.61
C ARG A 106 1.80 -7.07 3.83
N ILE A 107 0.73 -7.13 3.04
CA ILE A 107 0.38 -8.26 2.17
C ILE A 107 1.56 -8.60 1.27
N ARG A 108 2.11 -7.62 0.54
CA ARG A 108 3.25 -7.84 -0.36
C ARG A 108 4.47 -8.42 0.35
N GLY A 109 4.78 -7.94 1.55
CA GLY A 109 5.87 -8.49 2.35
C GLY A 109 5.59 -9.94 2.78
N TYR A 110 4.40 -10.24 3.30
CA TYR A 110 4.06 -11.61 3.67
C TYR A 110 4.05 -12.55 2.46
N LEU A 111 3.53 -12.12 1.31
CA LEU A 111 3.58 -12.92 0.08
C LEU A 111 5.01 -13.21 -0.36
N LEU A 112 5.94 -12.25 -0.21
CA LEU A 112 7.36 -12.49 -0.46
C LEU A 112 7.93 -13.56 0.48
N LEU A 113 7.59 -13.53 1.77
CA LEU A 113 8.02 -14.57 2.71
C LEU A 113 7.48 -15.96 2.31
N LEU A 114 6.21 -16.04 1.90
CA LEU A 114 5.62 -17.30 1.41
C LEU A 114 6.34 -17.81 0.16
N GLU A 115 6.69 -16.93 -0.79
CA GLU A 115 7.47 -17.28 -1.98
C GLU A 115 8.87 -17.82 -1.62
N MET A 116 9.46 -17.33 -0.52
CA MET A 116 10.73 -17.81 0.02
C MET A 116 10.61 -19.13 0.81
N GLY A 117 9.39 -19.68 0.95
CA GLY A 117 9.14 -20.94 1.64
C GLY A 117 8.92 -20.81 3.14
N PHE A 118 8.67 -19.60 3.67
CA PHE A 118 8.20 -19.45 5.04
C PHE A 118 6.79 -20.05 5.21
N PRO A 119 6.46 -20.60 6.39
CA PRO A 119 5.14 -21.16 6.63
C PRO A 119 4.07 -20.08 6.56
N ASP A 120 2.90 -20.48 6.07
CA ASP A 120 1.71 -19.63 6.08
C ASP A 120 1.05 -19.67 7.45
N ASP A 121 1.18 -18.57 8.18
CA ASP A 121 0.58 -18.30 9.48
C ASP A 121 -0.76 -17.55 9.36
N GLY A 122 -1.27 -17.36 8.13
CA GLY A 122 -2.52 -16.69 7.85
C GLY A 122 -2.45 -15.16 7.80
N GLN A 123 -1.30 -14.54 8.08
CA GLN A 123 -1.19 -13.07 8.13
C GLN A 123 -1.52 -12.39 6.79
N ALA A 124 -1.04 -12.96 5.68
CA ALA A 124 -1.35 -12.41 4.36
C ALA A 124 -2.86 -12.43 4.06
N MET A 125 -3.55 -13.52 4.42
CA MET A 125 -4.99 -13.66 4.19
C MET A 125 -5.82 -12.77 5.12
N GLU A 126 -5.38 -12.60 6.37
CA GLU A 126 -6.01 -11.68 7.32
C GLU A 126 -6.01 -10.25 6.77
N HIS A 127 -4.85 -9.74 6.36
CA HIS A 127 -4.76 -8.40 5.76
C HIS A 127 -5.48 -8.29 4.41
N LEU A 128 -5.48 -9.34 3.57
CA LEU A 128 -6.27 -9.36 2.33
C LEU A 128 -7.77 -9.20 2.60
N LYS A 129 -8.26 -9.84 3.67
CA LYS A 129 -9.65 -9.68 4.10
C LYS A 129 -9.92 -8.26 4.60
N GLU A 130 -9.04 -7.72 5.44
CA GLU A 130 -9.17 -6.35 5.98
C GLU A 130 -9.17 -5.28 4.89
N ILE A 131 -8.27 -5.38 3.91
CA ILE A 131 -8.20 -4.42 2.80
C ILE A 131 -9.42 -4.54 1.86
N GLN A 132 -9.96 -5.75 1.67
CA GLN A 132 -11.19 -5.96 0.91
C GLN A 132 -12.41 -5.37 1.64
N GLU A 133 -12.52 -5.59 2.95
CA GLU A 133 -13.59 -5.01 3.77
C GLU A 133 -13.53 -3.47 3.76
N LEU A 134 -12.33 -2.90 3.86
CA LEU A 134 -12.09 -1.47 3.72
C LEU A 134 -12.54 -0.97 2.34
N TYR A 135 -12.10 -1.62 1.25
CA TYR A 135 -12.49 -1.28 -0.12
C TYR A 135 -14.02 -1.29 -0.29
N GLU A 136 -14.71 -2.34 0.15
CA GLU A 136 -16.16 -2.46 0.01
C GLU A 136 -16.92 -1.44 0.88
N SER A 137 -16.36 -1.09 2.05
CA SER A 137 -16.92 -0.03 2.88
C SER A 137 -16.86 1.34 2.19
N GLU A 138 -15.71 1.68 1.58
CA GLU A 138 -15.50 2.92 0.85
C GLU A 138 -16.32 2.98 -0.44
N LYS A 139 -16.40 1.87 -1.17
CA LYS A 139 -17.21 1.75 -2.38
C LYS A 139 -18.69 1.98 -2.09
N ARG A 140 -19.20 1.47 -0.96
CA ARG A 140 -20.58 1.74 -0.52
C ARG A 140 -20.82 3.21 -0.18
N LYS A 141 -19.81 3.93 0.35
CA LYS A 141 -19.93 5.39 0.57
C LYS A 141 -20.19 6.11 -0.75
N LEU A 142 -19.52 5.74 -1.85
CA LEU A 142 -19.74 6.35 -3.17
C LEU A 142 -21.16 6.19 -3.72
N LEU A 143 -21.91 5.18 -3.28
CA LEU A 143 -23.30 4.96 -3.70
C LEU A 143 -24.30 5.90 -3.00
N GLN A 144 -23.86 6.62 -1.96
CA GLN A 144 -24.71 7.52 -1.21
C GLN A 144 -24.83 8.89 -1.92
N PRO A 145 -25.96 9.60 -1.77
CA PRO A 145 -26.08 10.97 -2.27
C PRO A 145 -24.99 11.86 -1.64
N ARG A 146 -24.11 12.44 -2.47
CA ARG A 146 -22.91 13.21 -2.06
C ARG A 146 -21.82 12.38 -1.39
N GLY A 147 -21.86 11.06 -1.55
CA GLY A 147 -20.80 10.18 -1.10
C GLY A 147 -19.49 10.45 -1.84
N THR A 148 -18.44 10.75 -1.09
CA THR A 148 -17.07 10.81 -1.60
C THR A 148 -16.21 9.87 -0.77
N SER A 149 -15.13 9.38 -1.36
CA SER A 149 -14.13 8.58 -0.67
C SER A 149 -12.75 9.01 -1.14
N GLU A 150 -11.91 9.38 -0.19
CA GLU A 150 -10.54 9.83 -0.43
C GLU A 150 -9.64 8.67 -0.85
N LEU A 151 -10.01 7.42 -0.52
CA LEU A 151 -9.33 6.22 -1.02
C LEU A 151 -9.27 6.20 -2.55
N PHE A 152 -10.29 6.77 -3.20
CA PHE A 152 -10.44 6.78 -4.65
C PHE A 152 -10.07 8.11 -5.32
N ALA A 153 -9.55 9.08 -4.56
CA ALA A 153 -9.25 10.42 -5.08
C ALA A 153 -8.05 10.41 -6.05
N GLU A 154 -6.99 9.67 -5.71
CA GLU A 154 -5.78 9.56 -6.52
C GLU A 154 -5.82 8.38 -7.50
N VAL A 155 -6.43 7.28 -7.09
CA VAL A 155 -6.59 6.06 -7.88
C VAL A 155 -8.06 5.66 -7.83
N GLY A 156 -8.74 5.63 -8.97
CA GLY A 156 -10.16 5.26 -9.03
C GLY A 156 -10.46 3.88 -8.42
N SER A 157 -11.74 3.63 -8.15
CA SER A 157 -12.18 2.38 -7.49
C SER A 157 -11.76 1.10 -8.23
N THR A 158 -11.75 1.11 -9.56
CA THR A 158 -11.24 -0.01 -10.36
C THR A 158 -9.75 -0.26 -10.12
N GLY A 159 -8.95 0.81 -10.09
CA GLY A 159 -7.51 0.69 -9.85
C GLY A 159 -7.20 0.15 -8.45
N ARG A 160 -7.91 0.62 -7.43
CA ARG A 160 -7.76 0.09 -6.06
C ARG A 160 -8.15 -1.39 -5.98
N LEU A 161 -9.22 -1.80 -6.66
CA LEU A 161 -9.61 -3.21 -6.73
C LEU A 161 -8.54 -4.06 -7.42
N GLN A 162 -7.98 -3.58 -8.53
CA GLN A 162 -6.88 -4.28 -9.22
C GLN A 162 -5.67 -4.51 -8.33
N GLN A 163 -5.32 -3.54 -7.47
CA GLN A 163 -4.24 -3.69 -6.51
C GLN A 163 -4.53 -4.82 -5.51
N VAL A 164 -5.75 -4.87 -4.95
CA VAL A 164 -6.14 -5.92 -3.99
C VAL A 164 -6.17 -7.29 -4.67
N GLU A 165 -6.77 -7.37 -5.85
CA GLU A 165 -6.97 -8.62 -6.57
C GLU A 165 -5.68 -9.20 -7.15
N ALA A 166 -4.74 -8.36 -7.57
CA ALA A 166 -3.42 -8.82 -7.99
C ALA A 166 -2.72 -9.58 -6.86
N GLU A 167 -2.78 -9.06 -5.64
CA GLU A 167 -2.19 -9.73 -4.46
C GLU A 167 -3.00 -10.97 -4.06
N HIS A 168 -4.34 -10.95 -4.17
CA HIS A 168 -5.20 -12.12 -3.95
C HIS A 168 -4.88 -13.26 -4.92
N ALA A 169 -4.76 -12.96 -6.22
CA ALA A 169 -4.38 -13.93 -7.24
C ALA A 169 -2.98 -14.50 -6.95
N LYS A 170 -2.03 -13.63 -6.57
CA LYS A 170 -0.67 -14.03 -6.18
C LYS A 170 -0.68 -14.96 -4.96
N TYR A 171 -1.46 -14.65 -3.93
CA TYR A 171 -1.62 -15.52 -2.77
C TYR A 171 -2.09 -16.93 -3.17
N PHE A 172 -3.20 -17.04 -3.92
CA PHE A 172 -3.71 -18.34 -4.33
C PHE A 172 -2.75 -19.11 -5.25
N LEU A 173 -1.99 -18.40 -6.07
CA LEU A 173 -0.93 -18.99 -6.89
C LEU A 173 0.13 -19.65 -6.02
N ILE A 174 0.62 -18.95 -4.99
CA ILE A 174 1.63 -19.48 -4.05
C ILE A 174 1.09 -20.68 -3.27
N LYS A 175 -0.21 -20.67 -2.92
CA LYS A 175 -0.88 -21.80 -2.26
C LYS A 175 -1.14 -23.00 -3.17
N GLY A 176 -0.85 -22.90 -4.48
CA GLY A 176 -1.17 -23.93 -5.46
C GLY A 176 -2.66 -24.02 -5.81
N GLU A 177 -3.47 -23.04 -5.40
CA GLU A 177 -4.91 -22.95 -5.68
C GLU A 177 -5.14 -22.27 -7.05
N LEU A 178 -4.64 -22.91 -8.11
CA LEU A 178 -4.59 -22.35 -9.46
C LEU A 178 -5.96 -21.93 -10.01
N GLU A 179 -7.01 -22.69 -9.73
CA GLU A 179 -8.36 -22.36 -10.21
C GLU A 179 -8.87 -21.04 -9.63
N LYS A 180 -8.65 -20.80 -8.33
CA LYS A 180 -9.05 -19.54 -7.69
C LYS A 180 -8.22 -18.37 -8.21
N SER A 181 -6.92 -18.57 -8.32
CA SER A 181 -6.00 -17.57 -8.88
C SER A 181 -6.40 -17.20 -10.32
N ALA A 182 -6.66 -18.20 -11.17
CA ALA A 182 -7.09 -18.01 -12.55
C ALA A 182 -8.47 -17.35 -12.64
N SER A 183 -9.42 -17.70 -11.77
CA SER A 183 -10.74 -17.07 -11.72
C SER A 183 -10.63 -15.56 -11.50
N ILE A 184 -9.77 -15.13 -10.57
CA ILE A 184 -9.52 -13.71 -10.31
C ILE A 184 -8.85 -13.06 -11.53
N ALA A 185 -7.84 -13.71 -12.09
CA ALA A 185 -7.13 -13.21 -13.26
C ALA A 185 -8.04 -13.04 -14.49
N ILE A 186 -8.98 -13.97 -14.73
CA ILE A 186 -9.99 -13.86 -15.79
C ILE A 186 -10.91 -12.67 -15.51
N ARG A 187 -11.41 -12.50 -14.28
CA ARG A 187 -12.24 -11.34 -13.92
C ARG A 187 -11.53 -10.03 -14.24
N MET A 188 -10.29 -9.88 -13.74
CA MET A 188 -9.46 -8.70 -14.01
C MET A 188 -9.26 -8.46 -15.52
N LEU A 189 -9.03 -9.52 -16.31
CA LEU A 189 -8.81 -9.42 -17.75
C LEU A 189 -10.05 -8.97 -18.54
N PHE A 190 -11.23 -9.43 -18.15
CA PHE A 190 -12.47 -9.20 -18.89
C PHE A 190 -13.24 -7.96 -18.42
N GLU A 191 -13.19 -7.64 -17.13
CA GLU A 191 -14.05 -6.63 -16.53
C GLU A 191 -13.35 -5.29 -16.33
N ASP A 192 -12.01 -5.27 -16.28
CA ASP A 192 -11.29 -4.05 -15.95
C ASP A 192 -10.54 -3.45 -17.14
N GLU A 193 -10.50 -2.12 -17.17
CA GLU A 193 -9.46 -1.37 -17.87
C GLU A 193 -8.20 -1.44 -17.00
N PHE A 194 -7.11 -2.04 -17.51
CA PHE A 194 -5.85 -2.14 -16.76
C PHE A 194 -5.25 -0.75 -16.52
N ILE A 195 -5.21 -0.35 -15.25
CA ILE A 195 -4.59 0.91 -14.81
C ILE A 195 -3.15 0.64 -14.36
N PHE A 196 -2.86 -0.57 -13.87
CA PHE A 196 -1.56 -0.96 -13.36
C PHE A 196 -0.94 -2.09 -14.17
N VAL A 197 0.22 -1.81 -14.75
CA VAL A 197 0.97 -2.79 -15.55
C VAL A 197 1.42 -3.98 -14.71
N ASP A 198 1.81 -3.78 -13.45
CA ASP A 198 2.18 -4.88 -12.55
C ASP A 198 1.00 -5.83 -12.29
N ALA A 199 -0.22 -5.29 -12.16
CA ALA A 199 -1.42 -6.10 -12.01
C ALA A 199 -1.71 -6.90 -13.29
N GLN A 200 -1.53 -6.28 -14.46
CA GLN A 200 -1.66 -6.95 -15.75
C GLN A 200 -0.64 -8.08 -15.94
N LEU A 201 0.63 -7.86 -15.58
CA LEU A 201 1.65 -8.91 -15.59
C LEU A 201 1.28 -10.08 -14.69
N GLN A 202 0.79 -9.80 -13.47
CA GLN A 202 0.38 -10.84 -12.54
C GLN A 202 -0.78 -11.66 -13.10
N VAL A 203 -1.75 -11.02 -13.76
CA VAL A 203 -2.84 -11.70 -14.48
C VAL A 203 -2.28 -12.59 -15.59
N MET A 204 -1.42 -12.08 -16.47
CA MET A 204 -0.84 -12.85 -17.58
C MET A 204 -0.07 -14.07 -17.07
N LYS A 205 0.82 -13.89 -16.07
CA LYS A 205 1.58 -14.97 -15.46
C LYS A 205 0.68 -16.05 -14.85
N THR A 206 -0.37 -15.63 -14.16
CA THR A 206 -1.35 -16.53 -13.54
C THR A 206 -2.08 -17.36 -14.59
N LEU A 207 -2.57 -16.71 -15.65
CA LEU A 207 -3.28 -17.40 -16.73
C LEU A 207 -2.35 -18.33 -17.51
N GLN A 208 -1.10 -17.93 -17.74
CA GLN A 208 -0.11 -18.78 -18.39
C GLN A 208 0.10 -20.06 -17.58
N LEU A 209 0.41 -19.95 -16.29
CA LEU A 209 0.60 -21.10 -15.40
C LEU A 209 -0.65 -21.99 -15.34
N TYR A 210 -1.84 -21.38 -15.27
CA TYR A 210 -3.09 -22.13 -15.33
C TYR A 210 -3.23 -22.90 -16.64
N THR A 211 -2.95 -22.27 -17.79
CA THR A 211 -3.03 -22.93 -19.10
C THR A 211 -2.02 -24.06 -19.26
N GLU A 212 -0.82 -23.94 -18.70
CA GLU A 212 0.20 -24.97 -18.79
C GLU A 212 -0.17 -26.20 -17.93
N GLN A 213 -0.76 -25.97 -16.75
CA GLN A 213 -0.96 -27.01 -15.74
C GLN A 213 -2.37 -27.61 -15.75
N THR A 214 -3.37 -26.89 -16.26
CA THR A 214 -4.74 -27.40 -16.30
C THR A 214 -4.95 -28.41 -17.42
N THR A 215 -5.74 -29.44 -17.14
CA THR A 215 -6.32 -30.35 -18.14
C THR A 215 -7.77 -30.00 -18.45
N ALA A 216 -8.35 -29.01 -17.75
CA ALA A 216 -9.76 -28.66 -17.86
C ALA A 216 -10.08 -27.76 -19.06
N LEU A 217 -9.08 -27.04 -19.59
CA LEU A 217 -9.23 -26.31 -20.84
C LEU A 217 -9.31 -27.32 -21.98
N GLY A 218 -10.32 -27.15 -22.85
CA GLY A 218 -10.62 -28.03 -23.97
C GLY A 218 -9.37 -28.49 -24.75
N GLY A 219 -9.48 -29.63 -25.42
CA GLY A 219 -8.37 -30.47 -25.92
C GLY A 219 -7.05 -29.76 -26.26
N GLU A 220 -5.94 -30.46 -26.01
CA GLU A 220 -4.53 -30.01 -26.04
C GLU A 220 -4.17 -28.86 -27.00
N TYR A 221 -4.69 -28.86 -28.22
CA TYR A 221 -4.50 -27.78 -29.19
C TYR A 221 -4.95 -26.40 -28.71
N ALA A 222 -6.14 -26.29 -28.08
CA ALA A 222 -6.66 -25.01 -27.60
C ALA A 222 -5.80 -24.46 -26.46
N ARG A 223 -5.33 -25.35 -25.58
CA ARG A 223 -4.41 -25.04 -24.49
C ARG A 223 -3.07 -24.51 -25.00
N ILE A 224 -2.44 -25.19 -25.95
CA ILE A 224 -1.17 -24.75 -26.57
C ILE A 224 -1.34 -23.40 -27.26
N ARG A 225 -2.43 -23.20 -28.00
CA ARG A 225 -2.70 -21.94 -28.71
C ARG A 225 -2.89 -20.78 -27.74
N LEU A 226 -3.66 -20.98 -26.67
CA LEU A 226 -3.89 -19.96 -25.65
C LEU A 226 -2.60 -19.65 -24.88
N GLY A 227 -1.85 -20.68 -24.48
CA GLY A 227 -0.56 -20.53 -23.80
C GLY A 227 0.43 -19.69 -24.60
N ARG A 228 0.62 -19.99 -25.89
CA ARG A 228 1.48 -19.17 -26.77
C ARG A 228 1.01 -17.72 -26.87
N LYS A 229 -0.31 -17.49 -26.93
CA LYS A 229 -0.83 -16.12 -27.04
C LYS A 229 -0.60 -15.33 -25.75
N LEU A 230 -0.74 -15.97 -24.59
CA LEU A 230 -0.45 -15.36 -23.30
C LEU A 230 1.05 -15.07 -23.16
N GLU A 231 1.91 -15.98 -23.61
CA GLU A 231 3.37 -15.79 -23.64
C GLU A 231 3.76 -14.58 -24.51
N GLU A 232 3.26 -14.50 -25.75
CA GLU A 232 3.48 -13.34 -26.64
C GLU A 232 3.05 -12.01 -26.00
N LEU A 233 1.89 -12.00 -25.33
CA LEU A 233 1.38 -10.81 -24.65
C LEU A 233 2.25 -10.44 -23.43
N ASN A 234 2.67 -11.43 -22.66
CA ASN A 234 3.53 -11.23 -21.49
C ASN A 234 4.91 -10.67 -21.89
N GLU A 235 5.50 -11.20 -22.96
CA GLU A 235 6.76 -10.69 -23.52
C GLU A 235 6.63 -9.24 -24.00
N ALA A 236 5.55 -8.94 -24.74
CA ALA A 236 5.28 -7.58 -25.21
C ALA A 236 5.14 -6.58 -24.04
N LEU A 237 4.41 -6.98 -22.99
CA LEU A 237 4.23 -6.16 -21.79
C LEU A 237 5.54 -5.96 -21.03
N CYS A 238 6.37 -7.00 -20.90
CA CYS A 238 7.69 -6.89 -20.30
C CYS A 238 8.60 -5.92 -21.07
N TYR A 239 8.55 -5.94 -22.40
CA TYR A 239 9.29 -5.02 -23.25
C TYR A 239 8.83 -3.56 -23.04
N GLU A 240 7.52 -3.34 -22.98
CA GLU A 240 6.94 -2.01 -22.71
C GLU A 240 7.44 -1.43 -21.38
N ILE A 241 7.36 -2.21 -20.29
CA ILE A 241 7.86 -1.82 -18.97
C ILE A 241 9.36 -1.49 -18.99
N GLN A 242 10.16 -2.32 -19.67
CA GLN A 242 11.59 -2.07 -19.79
C GLN A 242 11.86 -0.77 -20.53
N SER A 243 11.12 -0.51 -21.61
CA SER A 243 11.26 0.71 -22.40
C SER A 243 10.91 1.96 -21.57
N GLU A 244 9.85 1.90 -20.76
CA GLU A 244 9.47 3.01 -19.87
C GLU A 244 10.51 3.26 -18.78
N ARG A 245 11.05 2.20 -18.16
CA ARG A 245 12.10 2.32 -17.14
C ARG A 245 13.36 2.99 -17.69
N VAL A 246 13.75 2.66 -18.93
CA VAL A 246 14.89 3.29 -19.60
C VAL A 246 14.63 4.79 -19.78
N LEU A 247 13.44 5.17 -20.24
CA LEU A 247 13.07 6.58 -20.42
C LEU A 247 13.11 7.36 -19.09
N GLN A 248 12.53 6.81 -18.02
CA GLN A 248 12.55 7.45 -16.69
C GLN A 248 13.97 7.57 -16.11
N SER A 249 14.83 6.59 -16.36
CA SER A 249 16.24 6.63 -15.93
C SER A 249 17.05 7.69 -16.69
N SER A 250 16.74 7.89 -17.98
CA SER A 250 17.36 8.92 -18.83
C SER A 250 16.96 10.32 -18.37
N ASP A 251 15.70 10.53 -18.03
CA ASP A 251 15.22 11.81 -17.50
C ASP A 251 15.83 12.12 -16.11
N SER A 252 15.93 11.10 -15.26
CA SER A 252 16.57 11.23 -13.94
C SER A 252 18.07 11.55 -14.06
N MET A 253 18.78 10.95 -15.00
CA MET A 253 20.18 11.27 -15.31
C MET A 253 20.34 12.67 -15.92
N THR A 254 19.37 13.14 -16.69
CA THR A 254 19.35 14.51 -17.25
C THR A 254 19.14 15.57 -16.16
N ILE A 255 18.31 15.26 -15.15
CA ILE A 255 18.11 16.11 -13.98
C ILE A 255 19.37 16.14 -13.09
N LEU A 256 20.02 15.00 -12.87
CA LEU A 256 21.26 14.94 -12.08
C LEU A 256 22.42 15.66 -12.76
N SER A 257 22.60 15.50 -14.08
CA SER A 257 23.64 16.19 -14.85
C SER A 257 23.43 17.71 -14.94
N SER A 258 22.18 18.18 -14.96
CA SER A 258 21.85 19.61 -14.89
C SER A 258 22.03 20.20 -13.48
N LEU A 259 21.82 19.41 -12.42
CA LEU A 259 22.17 19.78 -11.04
C LEU A 259 23.68 19.88 -10.83
N GLU A 260 24.45 18.94 -11.40
CA GLU A 260 25.92 19.00 -11.36
C GLU A 260 26.49 20.19 -12.14
N HIS A 261 25.94 20.51 -13.32
CA HIS A 261 26.33 21.71 -14.07
C HIS A 261 26.05 23.01 -13.31
N ASN A 262 24.94 23.08 -12.57
CA ASN A 262 24.60 24.25 -11.76
C ASN A 262 25.45 24.36 -10.47
N GLN A 263 25.89 23.25 -9.88
CA GLN A 263 26.82 23.28 -8.75
C GLN A 263 28.25 23.67 -9.19
N VAL A 264 28.69 23.25 -10.37
CA VAL A 264 30.00 23.66 -10.93
C VAL A 264 30.00 25.15 -11.31
N ALA A 265 28.88 25.68 -11.82
CA ALA A 265 28.74 27.12 -12.08
C ALA A 265 28.69 27.98 -10.79
N GLY A 266 28.27 27.41 -9.66
CA GLY A 266 28.27 28.09 -8.36
C GLY A 266 29.65 28.18 -7.68
N MET A 267 30.63 27.37 -8.10
CA MET A 267 31.97 27.33 -7.51
C MET A 267 33.04 28.15 -8.25
N MET A 268 32.76 28.64 -9.47
CA MET A 268 33.64 29.58 -10.20
C MET A 268 32.97 30.96 -10.28
N GLY A 269 33.31 31.82 -9.33
CA GLY A 269 32.54 33.03 -9.02
C GLY A 269 32.50 34.14 -10.07
N THR A 270 31.61 35.11 -9.84
CA THR A 270 31.94 36.54 -9.68
C THR A 270 30.67 37.32 -9.33
N SER A 271 30.83 38.29 -8.44
CA SER A 271 29.81 39.22 -7.99
C SER A 271 29.20 40.02 -9.14
N GLY A 272 27.88 40.18 -9.14
CA GLY A 272 27.19 41.10 -10.03
C GLY A 272 25.68 40.93 -10.00
N ALA A 273 25.00 41.78 -9.23
CA ALA A 273 23.55 41.85 -9.19
C ALA A 273 22.94 42.02 -10.59
N ARG A 274 22.05 41.12 -10.99
CA ARG A 274 21.02 41.36 -11.99
C ARG A 274 19.76 40.58 -11.66
N LEU A 275 18.68 41.33 -11.40
CA LEU A 275 17.31 40.86 -11.49
C LEU A 275 17.05 40.36 -12.91
N SER A 276 16.65 39.10 -13.05
CA SER A 276 16.00 38.61 -14.26
C SER A 276 14.96 37.58 -13.88
N SER A 277 13.72 37.89 -14.20
CA SER A 277 12.57 37.02 -14.30
C SER A 277 12.86 35.79 -15.16
N GLY A 278 12.42 34.61 -14.73
CA GLY A 278 12.39 33.42 -15.58
C GLY A 278 12.21 32.09 -14.84
N ASP A 279 11.09 31.43 -15.15
CA ASP A 279 10.85 29.98 -15.17
C ASP A 279 10.60 29.19 -13.87
N HIS A 280 9.29 28.99 -13.66
CA HIS A 280 8.71 27.87 -12.93
C HIS A 280 8.99 26.54 -13.65
N SER A 281 9.97 25.79 -13.15
CA SER A 281 10.11 24.35 -13.40
C SER A 281 9.56 23.55 -12.22
N LEU A 282 8.27 23.22 -12.29
CA LEU A 282 7.58 22.22 -11.45
C LEU A 282 6.74 21.30 -12.35
N ARG A 283 7.36 20.74 -13.40
CA ARG A 283 6.66 19.94 -14.42
C ARG A 283 6.89 18.43 -14.40
N SER A 284 7.77 17.88 -13.57
CA SER A 284 8.07 16.44 -13.59
C SER A 284 7.19 15.54 -12.71
N LEU A 285 6.18 16.10 -12.01
CA LEU A 285 5.14 15.32 -11.29
C LEU A 285 3.75 15.44 -11.94
N GLN A 286 3.67 16.06 -13.13
CA GLN A 286 2.41 16.27 -13.86
C GLN A 286 2.09 15.17 -14.88
N ASP A 287 3.01 14.28 -15.21
CA ASP A 287 2.78 13.34 -16.33
C ASP A 287 1.96 12.10 -15.95
N TYR A 288 1.78 11.82 -14.66
CA TYR A 288 0.70 10.92 -14.20
C TYR A 288 -0.70 11.58 -14.20
N ARG A 289 -0.79 12.93 -14.22
CA ARG A 289 -2.07 13.65 -14.20
C ARG A 289 -2.72 13.84 -15.58
N LYS A 290 -1.98 13.62 -16.68
CA LYS A 290 -2.49 13.87 -18.04
C LYS A 290 -3.24 12.70 -18.66
N TYR A 291 -3.07 11.48 -18.15
CA TYR A 291 -3.79 10.33 -18.69
C TYR A 291 -5.28 10.36 -18.29
N ASP A 292 -5.61 10.85 -17.09
CA ASP A 292 -7.00 10.92 -16.58
C ASP A 292 -7.83 12.11 -17.12
N ALA A 293 -7.20 13.21 -17.52
CA ALA A 293 -7.93 14.42 -17.91
C ALA A 293 -8.53 14.38 -19.34
N ARG A 294 -8.29 13.31 -20.13
CA ARG A 294 -8.78 13.22 -21.52
C ARG A 294 -10.07 12.41 -21.71
N ASN A 295 -10.56 11.71 -20.68
CA ASN A 295 -11.79 10.91 -20.79
C ASN A 295 -13.05 11.53 -20.13
N SER A 296 -12.99 12.77 -19.62
CA SER A 296 -14.15 13.41 -18.96
C SER A 296 -14.88 14.50 -19.77
N GLN A 297 -14.67 14.59 -21.09
CA GLN A 297 -15.46 15.50 -21.95
C GLN A 297 -16.28 14.70 -22.98
N GLY A 298 -17.53 14.42 -22.63
CA GLY A 298 -18.49 13.77 -23.51
C GLY A 298 -19.95 13.92 -23.04
N ASN A 299 -20.56 15.03 -23.47
CA ASN A 299 -22.01 15.27 -23.64
C ASN A 299 -22.96 15.34 -22.43
N SER A 300 -23.26 16.59 -22.07
CA SER A 300 -24.57 17.03 -21.58
C SER A 300 -25.46 17.49 -22.73
N THR A 301 -26.67 16.94 -22.88
CA THR A 301 -27.88 17.69 -23.32
C THR A 301 -29.13 16.82 -23.13
N HIS A 302 -29.93 17.11 -22.09
CA HIS A 302 -31.32 17.57 -22.26
C HIS A 302 -31.96 17.87 -20.89
N SER A 303 -32.40 19.12 -20.75
CA SER A 303 -33.23 19.63 -19.66
C SER A 303 -34.70 19.37 -19.98
N THR A 304 -35.49 18.94 -18.99
CA THR A 304 -36.86 19.46 -18.82
C THR A 304 -37.30 19.51 -17.34
N VAL A 305 -37.72 20.72 -16.98
CA VAL A 305 -38.47 21.26 -15.84
C VAL A 305 -39.58 20.37 -15.25
N GLY A 306 -39.76 20.44 -13.92
CA GLY A 306 -40.99 20.05 -13.23
C GLY A 306 -40.99 20.32 -11.71
N LEU A 307 -41.64 21.41 -11.31
CA LEU A 307 -41.89 21.87 -9.93
C LEU A 307 -42.81 20.93 -9.12
N ASN A 308 -42.59 20.77 -7.81
CA ASN A 308 -43.43 21.31 -6.70
C ASN A 308 -43.39 20.53 -5.37
N ALA A 309 -43.38 21.34 -4.29
CA ALA A 309 -44.15 21.25 -3.04
C ALA A 309 -43.82 20.23 -1.91
N SER A 310 -43.26 20.82 -0.83
CA SER A 310 -43.89 21.00 0.49
C SER A 310 -44.08 19.86 1.52
N LEU A 311 -43.50 20.13 2.71
CA LEU A 311 -44.06 20.15 4.07
C LEU A 311 -44.05 18.89 4.99
N HIS A 312 -43.67 19.20 6.25
CA HIS A 312 -43.89 18.52 7.55
C HIS A 312 -42.99 17.30 7.85
N GLY A 313 -42.47 17.05 9.05
CA GLY A 313 -42.49 17.65 10.40
C GLY A 313 -41.54 16.77 11.25
N GLY A 314 -40.66 17.32 12.07
CA GLY A 314 -40.87 17.45 13.53
C GLY A 314 -40.73 16.11 14.29
N VAL A 315 -39.73 16.01 15.17
CA VAL A 315 -39.79 15.62 16.60
C VAL A 315 -38.47 14.98 17.09
N ASP A 316 -38.07 15.47 18.27
CA ASP A 316 -36.88 15.22 19.09
C ASP A 316 -36.80 13.83 19.78
N GLY A 317 -35.58 13.53 20.26
CA GLY A 317 -35.28 12.61 21.37
C GLY A 317 -33.96 11.88 21.13
N GLY A 318 -32.84 12.12 21.82
CA GLY A 318 -32.66 12.34 23.26
C GLY A 318 -32.23 11.02 23.90
N GLY A 319 -30.92 10.72 23.91
CA GLY A 319 -30.37 9.46 24.48
C GLY A 319 -28.94 9.65 24.94
N GLY A 320 -28.71 9.43 26.24
CA GLY A 320 -27.54 9.86 27.00
C GLY A 320 -26.24 9.11 26.74
N ILE A 321 -25.14 9.83 26.95
CA ILE A 321 -23.76 9.33 26.92
C ILE A 321 -23.44 8.79 28.32
N SER A 322 -23.15 7.50 28.41
CA SER A 322 -22.54 6.87 29.59
C SER A 322 -21.03 6.85 29.45
N ASN A 323 -20.32 7.55 30.34
CA ASN A 323 -18.88 7.51 30.44
C ASN A 323 -18.45 6.17 31.06
N SER A 324 -17.82 5.29 30.26
CA SER A 324 -17.05 4.16 30.79
C SER A 324 -15.60 4.58 31.01
N THR A 325 -15.16 4.60 32.25
CA THR A 325 -13.75 4.70 32.64
C THR A 325 -13.02 3.43 32.17
N LYS A 326 -12.10 3.56 31.20
CA LYS A 326 -11.20 2.48 30.79
C LYS A 326 -9.74 2.87 31.06
N SER A 327 -8.99 1.87 31.52
CA SER A 327 -7.61 1.92 31.97
C SER A 327 -6.63 2.35 30.87
N ASN A 328 -5.75 3.31 31.17
CA ASN A 328 -4.58 3.62 30.35
C ASN A 328 -3.62 2.43 30.35
N LYS A 329 -3.44 1.77 29.19
CA LYS A 329 -2.33 0.85 28.96
C LYS A 329 -1.11 1.68 28.57
N ARG A 330 0.00 1.49 29.27
CA ARG A 330 1.28 2.15 29.01
C ARG A 330 2.26 1.08 28.58
N TRP A 331 2.89 1.25 27.42
CA TRP A 331 4.03 0.44 27.02
C TRP A 331 5.22 0.78 27.92
N SER A 332 5.84 -0.25 28.50
CA SER A 332 7.18 -0.14 29.08
C SER A 332 8.04 -1.18 28.39
N ILE A 333 8.86 -0.75 27.42
CA ILE A 333 9.82 -1.63 26.77
C ILE A 333 11.05 -1.69 27.68
N SER A 334 11.14 -2.74 28.48
CA SER A 334 12.30 -3.00 29.34
C SER A 334 13.38 -3.70 28.54
N GLU A 335 14.51 -3.03 28.31
CA GLU A 335 15.78 -3.69 27.96
C GLU A 335 16.26 -4.55 29.13
N ARG A 336 15.81 -5.81 29.20
CA ARG A 336 16.53 -6.90 29.88
C ARG A 336 15.88 -8.25 29.60
N SER A 337 16.69 -9.13 29.00
CA SER A 337 16.60 -10.60 29.00
C SER A 337 15.28 -11.24 28.53
N GLY A 338 15.27 -11.68 27.27
CA GLY A 338 14.73 -12.96 26.78
C GLY A 338 13.61 -13.67 27.57
N GLN A 339 12.55 -12.98 27.96
CA GLN A 339 11.34 -13.58 28.50
C GLN A 339 10.11 -12.95 27.85
N PHE A 340 9.16 -13.83 27.54
CA PHE A 340 7.88 -13.55 26.90
C PHE A 340 7.18 -12.34 27.54
N VAL A 341 6.82 -11.35 26.71
CA VAL A 341 5.80 -10.37 27.07
C VAL A 341 4.45 -11.03 26.82
N THR A 342 3.87 -11.62 27.86
CA THR A 342 2.44 -11.91 27.87
C THR A 342 1.69 -10.68 28.34
N MET A 343 0.72 -10.23 27.53
CA MET A 343 -0.17 -9.12 27.86
C MET A 343 -1.07 -9.52 29.05
N GLU A 344 -0.70 -9.14 30.28
CA GLU A 344 -1.60 -9.30 31.42
C GLU A 344 -2.68 -8.21 31.37
N ARG A 345 -3.94 -8.66 31.29
CA ARG A 345 -5.13 -7.81 31.48
C ARG A 345 -5.28 -7.52 32.99
N PHE A 346 -5.25 -6.24 33.36
CA PHE A 346 -5.76 -5.77 34.66
C PHE A 346 -7.23 -5.35 34.54
#